data_AF-A0A257LIX9-F1
#
_entry.id   AF-A0A257LIX9-F1
#
_cell.length_a   1.000
_cell.length_b   1.000
_cell.length_c   1.000
_cell.angle_alpha   90.00
_cell.angle_beta   90.00
_cell.angle_gamma   90.00
#
_symmetry.space_group_name_H-M   'P 1'
#
loop_
_entity.id
_entity.type
_entity.pdbx_description
1 polymer ?
#
loop_
_entity_poly.entity_id
_entity_poly.type
_entity_poly.pdbx_seq_one_letter_code
_entity_poly.pdbx_strand_id
1 'polypeptide(L)'
;AKYGLVTELVKPQTLVAANAWIEISVVSAVLLGTALGGGLVSQAWQGLAEAALGRLGMPLGAESGLVLALVIVLATYGTSALLNAGLPDSGARYAAGPAGLAAPLHAFRQDNRTLWSDRLGGLSLAVTTLFWGVGAILQFAVLRWAQTVLQLPLSQAALLQGAVAVGVVLGASVAGRCFRLAQAPRMLPLGIALGLLIALAAGVASPGAALAMLVLVGAVGGLLVVPMNALLQHQGHTLLSAGRSIAVQSYNENLGMGLMLGSYALLTALDTPIVPLLWGLGGLVAVLMAALMRRPR
;
A
#
# COMPACT_ATOMS: atom_id res chain seq x y z
N ALA A 1 14.32 4.22 -2.56
CA ALA A 1 14.75 5.13 -3.64
C ALA A 1 13.65 6.12 -4.05
N LYS A 2 12.53 5.68 -4.65
CA LYS A 2 11.49 6.58 -5.21
C LYS A 2 10.99 7.69 -4.26
N TYR A 3 10.61 7.34 -3.03
CA TYR A 3 10.10 8.33 -2.06
C TYR A 3 11.17 9.31 -1.59
N GLY A 4 12.42 8.87 -1.50
CA GLY A 4 13.54 9.75 -1.17
C GLY A 4 13.81 10.77 -2.27
N LEU A 5 13.91 10.31 -3.52
CA LEU A 5 14.07 11.20 -4.68
C LEU A 5 12.92 12.19 -4.83
N VAL A 6 11.68 11.75 -4.63
CA VAL A 6 10.52 12.66 -4.67
C VAL A 6 10.60 13.73 -3.60
N THR A 7 11.05 13.37 -2.40
CA THR A 7 11.23 14.36 -1.32
C THR A 7 12.34 15.37 -1.63
N GLU A 8 13.37 14.96 -2.37
CA GLU A 8 14.48 15.83 -2.80
C GLU A 8 14.13 16.71 -4.01
N LEU A 9 13.34 16.20 -4.96
CA LEU A 9 13.04 16.88 -6.23
C LEU A 9 11.78 17.75 -6.18
N VAL A 10 10.83 17.44 -5.28
CA VAL A 10 9.51 18.06 -5.27
C VAL A 10 9.36 19.04 -4.12
N LYS A 11 8.79 20.21 -4.39
CA LYS A 11 8.49 21.21 -3.35
C LYS A 11 7.48 20.67 -2.33
N PRO A 12 7.57 21.04 -1.03
CA PRO A 12 6.66 20.57 0.01
C PRO A 12 5.16 20.75 -0.29
N GLN A 13 4.83 21.82 -1.03
CA GLN A 13 3.46 22.17 -1.41
C GLN A 13 2.81 21.16 -2.37
N THR A 14 3.62 20.47 -3.19
CA THR A 14 3.17 19.49 -4.18
C THR A 14 3.48 18.05 -3.76
N LEU A 15 4.02 17.83 -2.55
CA LEU A 15 4.34 16.48 -2.05
C LEU A 15 3.11 15.58 -1.93
N VAL A 16 1.94 16.13 -1.56
CA VAL A 16 0.70 15.34 -1.50
C VAL A 16 0.29 14.87 -2.90
N ALA A 17 0.39 15.74 -3.91
CA ALA A 17 0.10 15.39 -5.30
C ALA A 17 1.10 14.36 -5.86
N ALA A 18 2.39 14.51 -5.54
CA ALA A 18 3.41 13.55 -5.93
C ALA A 18 3.18 12.18 -5.26
N ASN A 19 2.86 12.15 -3.98
CA ASN A 19 2.50 10.92 -3.27
C ASN A 19 1.23 10.27 -3.85
N ALA A 20 0.22 11.06 -4.19
CA ALA A 20 -0.98 10.55 -4.85
C ALA A 20 -0.64 9.85 -6.17
N TRP A 21 0.21 10.44 -7.00
CA TRP A 21 0.64 9.80 -8.25
C TRP A 21 1.40 8.49 -8.01
N ILE A 22 2.31 8.46 -7.04
CA ILE A 22 3.02 7.22 -6.70
C ILE A 22 2.05 6.15 -6.24
N GLU A 23 1.11 6.50 -5.36
CA GLU A 23 0.11 5.56 -4.83
C GLU A 23 -0.79 5.03 -5.95
N ILE A 24 -1.35 5.91 -6.76
CA ILE A 24 -2.21 5.55 -7.91
C ILE A 24 -1.45 4.64 -8.87
N SER A 25 -0.21 4.96 -9.22
CA SER A 25 0.60 4.14 -10.12
C SER A 25 0.92 2.77 -9.52
N VAL A 26 1.21 2.68 -8.22
CA VAL A 26 1.48 1.40 -7.54
C VAL A 26 0.23 0.52 -7.52
N VAL A 27 -0.90 1.07 -7.09
CA VAL A 27 -2.17 0.33 -7.02
C VAL A 27 -2.61 -0.10 -8.42
N SER A 28 -2.49 0.78 -9.41
CA SER A 28 -2.80 0.45 -10.80
C SER A 28 -1.85 -0.62 -11.35
N ALA A 29 -0.56 -0.58 -11.02
CA ALA A 29 0.40 -1.60 -11.43
C ALA A 29 0.09 -2.97 -10.81
N VAL A 30 -0.38 -3.03 -9.55
CA VAL A 30 -0.84 -4.28 -8.94
C VAL A 30 -2.05 -4.82 -9.69
N LEU A 31 -3.08 -4.00 -9.94
CA LEU A 31 -4.28 -4.43 -10.65
C LEU A 31 -3.99 -4.89 -12.08
N LEU A 32 -3.27 -4.07 -12.84
CA LEU A 32 -2.89 -4.39 -14.21
C LEU A 32 -1.94 -5.59 -14.25
N GLY A 33 -1.01 -5.69 -13.31
CA GLY A 33 -0.08 -6.81 -13.20
C GLY A 33 -0.79 -8.14 -12.94
N THR A 34 -1.76 -8.16 -12.03
CA THR A 34 -2.57 -9.37 -11.79
C THR A 34 -3.43 -9.73 -13.00
N ALA A 35 -4.07 -8.75 -13.65
CA ALA A 35 -4.91 -8.99 -14.82
C ALA A 35 -4.10 -9.46 -16.03
N LEU A 36 -3.02 -8.76 -16.39
CA LEU A 36 -2.13 -9.09 -17.49
C LEU A 36 -1.39 -10.40 -17.23
N GLY A 37 -0.92 -10.62 -16.00
CA GLY A 37 -0.28 -11.88 -15.60
C GLY A 37 -1.21 -13.07 -15.77
N GLY A 38 -2.47 -12.95 -15.35
CA GLY A 38 -3.51 -13.96 -15.60
C GLY A 38 -3.78 -14.19 -17.09
N GLY A 39 -3.77 -13.13 -17.90
CA GLY A 39 -3.89 -13.21 -19.35
C GLY A 39 -2.72 -13.96 -19.99
N LEU A 40 -1.48 -13.67 -19.59
CA LEU A 40 -0.26 -14.29 -20.12
C LEU A 40 -0.12 -15.79 -19.79
N VAL A 41 -0.87 -16.30 -18.83
CA VAL A 41 -0.90 -17.75 -18.51
C VAL A 41 -2.18 -18.44 -19.01
N SER A 42 -3.07 -17.70 -19.68
CA SER A 42 -4.32 -18.25 -20.20
C SER A 42 -4.11 -19.17 -21.41
N GLN A 43 -5.03 -20.13 -21.61
CA GLN A 43 -5.00 -21.01 -22.78
C GLN A 43 -5.10 -20.24 -24.10
N ALA A 44 -5.85 -19.14 -24.12
CA ALA A 44 -5.95 -18.27 -25.29
C ALA A 44 -4.59 -17.64 -25.65
N TRP A 45 -3.83 -17.21 -24.63
CA TRP A 45 -2.48 -16.71 -24.83
C TRP A 45 -1.53 -17.80 -25.31
N GLN A 46 -1.60 -19.00 -24.72
CA GLN A 46 -0.78 -20.14 -25.15
C GLN A 46 -1.00 -20.46 -26.64
N GLY A 47 -2.24 -20.48 -27.12
CA GLY A 47 -2.54 -20.68 -28.54
C GLY A 47 -2.00 -19.57 -29.46
N LEU A 48 -2.08 -18.30 -29.04
CA LEU A 48 -1.50 -17.17 -29.78
C LEU A 48 0.04 -17.23 -29.80
N ALA A 49 0.65 -17.59 -28.66
CA ALA A 49 2.09 -17.70 -28.52
C ALA A 49 2.65 -18.81 -29.42
N GLU A 50 2.02 -19.98 -29.42
CA GLU A 50 2.38 -21.11 -30.30
C GLU A 50 2.26 -20.73 -31.78
N ALA A 51 1.19 -20.05 -32.18
CA ALA A 51 1.02 -19.58 -33.55
C ALA A 51 2.09 -18.56 -33.96
N ALA A 52 2.47 -17.65 -33.07
CA ALA A 52 3.51 -16.65 -33.32
C ALA A 52 4.92 -17.29 -33.40
N LEU A 53 5.24 -18.19 -32.49
CA LEU A 53 6.52 -18.93 -32.47
C LEU A 53 6.65 -19.88 -33.66
N GLY A 54 5.57 -20.54 -34.06
CA GLY A 54 5.52 -21.40 -35.25
C GLY A 54 5.80 -20.63 -36.54
N ARG A 55 5.34 -19.36 -36.65
CA ARG A 55 5.67 -18.48 -37.79
C ARG A 55 7.14 -18.07 -37.84
N LEU A 56 7.83 -18.08 -36.69
CA LEU A 56 9.26 -17.75 -36.57
C LEU A 56 10.15 -18.99 -36.70
N GLY A 57 9.59 -20.18 -36.95
CA GLY A 57 10.34 -21.43 -37.07
C GLY A 57 11.02 -21.91 -35.78
N MET A 58 10.58 -21.39 -34.62
CA MET A 58 11.12 -21.79 -33.32
C MET A 58 10.52 -23.12 -32.86
N PRO A 59 11.30 -24.00 -32.20
CA PRO A 59 10.77 -25.27 -31.71
C PRO A 59 9.65 -25.05 -30.70
N LEU A 60 8.49 -25.64 -31.00
CA LEU A 60 7.30 -25.61 -30.15
C LEU A 60 7.41 -26.73 -29.10
N GLY A 61 7.51 -26.35 -27.83
CA GLY A 61 7.44 -27.24 -26.69
C GLY A 61 6.30 -26.82 -25.75
N ALA A 62 5.94 -27.69 -24.80
CA ALA A 62 4.88 -27.43 -23.82
C ALA A 62 5.11 -26.15 -22.99
N GLU A 63 6.35 -25.65 -22.94
CA GLU A 63 6.75 -24.45 -22.18
C GLU A 63 6.87 -23.18 -23.03
N SER A 64 6.68 -23.27 -24.36
CA SER A 64 6.88 -22.15 -25.30
C SER A 64 6.04 -20.91 -24.96
N GLY A 65 4.80 -21.10 -24.50
CA GLY A 65 3.93 -20.00 -24.05
C GLY A 65 4.45 -19.30 -22.78
N LEU A 66 5.02 -20.07 -21.83
CA LEU A 66 5.62 -19.52 -20.60
C LEU A 66 6.90 -18.75 -20.90
N VAL A 67 7.73 -19.24 -21.83
CA VAL A 67 8.94 -18.53 -22.28
C VAL A 67 8.57 -17.17 -22.87
N LEU A 68 7.54 -17.08 -23.72
CA LEU A 68 7.09 -15.81 -24.29
C LEU A 68 6.55 -14.86 -23.21
N ALA A 69 5.79 -15.37 -22.23
CA ALA A 69 5.33 -14.58 -21.10
C ALA A 69 6.50 -14.01 -20.28
N LEU A 70 7.55 -14.81 -20.02
CA LEU A 70 8.77 -14.36 -19.36
C LEU A 70 9.51 -13.29 -20.16
N VAL A 71 9.59 -13.43 -21.49
CA VAL A 71 10.19 -12.42 -22.37
C VAL A 71 9.43 -11.09 -22.26
N ILE A 72 8.10 -11.11 -22.22
CA ILE A 72 7.30 -9.88 -22.05
C ILE A 72 7.55 -9.24 -20.67
N VAL A 73 7.63 -10.05 -19.61
CA VAL A 73 7.96 -9.56 -18.27
C VAL A 73 9.36 -8.94 -18.25
N LEU A 74 10.36 -9.61 -18.81
CA LEU A 74 11.73 -9.10 -18.92
C LEU A 74 11.80 -7.82 -19.75
N ALA A 75 11.08 -7.76 -20.88
CA ALA A 75 10.99 -6.55 -21.70
C ALA A 75 10.39 -5.39 -20.91
N THR A 76 9.34 -5.64 -20.12
CA THR A 76 8.72 -4.64 -19.24
C THR A 76 9.70 -4.10 -18.21
N TYR A 77 10.48 -4.98 -17.55
CA TYR A 77 11.55 -4.56 -16.64
C TYR A 77 12.67 -3.80 -17.37
N GLY A 78 13.05 -4.21 -18.58
CA GLY A 78 14.01 -3.51 -19.42
C GLY A 78 13.55 -2.09 -19.76
N THR A 79 12.29 -1.92 -20.17
CA THR A 79 11.69 -0.60 -20.38
C THR A 79 11.72 0.23 -19.10
N SER A 80 11.37 -0.36 -17.94
CA SER A 80 11.46 0.35 -16.66
C SER A 80 12.88 0.80 -16.34
N ALA A 81 13.90 -0.01 -16.62
CA ALA A 81 15.31 0.35 -16.39
C ALA A 81 15.75 1.51 -17.31
N LEU A 82 15.37 1.47 -18.59
CA LEU A 82 15.64 2.55 -19.54
C LEU A 82 14.98 3.87 -19.12
N LEU A 83 13.73 3.82 -18.66
CA LEU A 83 13.04 5.01 -18.14
C LEU A 83 13.71 5.56 -16.89
N ASN A 84 14.17 4.68 -15.99
CA ASN A 84 14.90 5.09 -14.78
C ASN A 84 16.27 5.72 -15.09
N ALA A 85 16.91 5.37 -16.21
CA ALA A 85 18.17 5.99 -16.64
C ALA A 85 18.02 7.48 -17.00
N GLY A 86 16.80 7.93 -17.30
CA GLY A 86 16.48 9.34 -17.56
C GLY A 86 16.22 10.19 -16.31
N LEU A 87 16.29 9.62 -15.10
CA LEU A 87 16.06 10.38 -13.87
C LEU A 87 17.22 11.35 -13.60
N PRO A 88 16.93 12.65 -13.37
CA PRO A 88 17.97 13.64 -13.08
C PRO A 88 18.59 13.39 -11.70
N ASP A 89 19.87 13.75 -11.54
CA ASP A 89 20.53 13.81 -10.23
C ASP A 89 19.82 14.87 -9.37
N SER A 90 19.41 14.49 -8.15
CA SER A 90 18.76 15.41 -7.21
C SER A 90 19.71 16.47 -6.66
N GLY A 91 21.03 16.27 -6.81
CA GLY A 91 22.06 17.14 -6.25
C GLY A 91 22.23 16.98 -4.73
N ALA A 92 21.41 16.14 -4.07
CA ALA A 92 21.54 15.86 -2.65
C ALA A 92 22.82 15.07 -2.37
N ARG A 93 23.59 15.51 -1.37
CA ARG A 93 24.81 14.84 -0.91
C ARG A 93 24.73 14.69 0.61
N TYR A 94 24.80 13.45 1.09
CA TYR A 94 24.75 13.13 2.51
C TYR A 94 26.12 12.66 2.99
N ALA A 95 26.47 12.98 4.24
CA ALA A 95 27.70 12.49 4.84
C ALA A 95 27.73 10.95 4.86
N ALA A 96 28.93 10.37 4.72
CA ALA A 96 29.10 8.93 4.81
C ALA A 96 28.53 8.41 6.15
N GLY A 97 27.80 7.30 6.06
CA GLY A 97 27.21 6.67 7.24
C GLY A 97 28.28 6.11 8.17
N PRO A 98 27.95 5.93 9.46
CA PRO A 98 28.88 5.33 10.43
C PRO A 98 29.29 3.91 10.00
N ALA A 99 30.57 3.57 10.19
CA ALA A 99 31.15 2.29 9.78
C ALA A 99 30.84 1.15 10.77
N GLY A 100 30.87 -0.09 10.27
CA GLY A 100 30.59 -1.31 11.04
C GLY A 100 29.09 -1.63 11.15
N LEU A 101 28.76 -2.70 11.87
CA LEU A 101 27.36 -3.17 12.00
C LEU A 101 26.60 -2.51 13.16
N ALA A 102 27.27 -2.25 14.28
CA ALA A 102 26.62 -1.71 15.49
C ALA A 102 26.26 -0.22 15.37
N ALA A 103 27.11 0.57 14.72
CA ALA A 103 26.93 2.01 14.66
C ALA A 103 25.72 2.45 13.80
N PRO A 104 25.44 1.84 12.61
CA PRO A 104 24.19 2.09 11.89
C PRO A 104 22.94 1.69 12.67
N LEU A 105 22.98 0.60 13.44
CA LEU A 105 21.85 0.18 14.27
C LEU A 105 21.58 1.18 15.41
N HIS A 106 22.62 1.69 16.05
CA HIS A 106 22.49 2.73 17.07
C HIS A 106 21.94 4.03 16.45
N ALA A 107 22.49 4.46 15.32
CA ALA A 107 22.01 5.62 14.58
C ALA A 107 20.53 5.46 14.17
N PHE A 108 20.15 4.30 13.64
CA PHE A 108 18.77 3.97 13.30
C PHE A 108 17.85 4.02 14.52
N ARG A 109 18.29 3.47 15.66
CA ARG A 109 17.51 3.53 16.91
C ARG A 109 17.31 4.96 17.37
N GLN A 110 18.32 5.81 17.24
CA GLN A 110 18.22 7.23 17.53
C GLN A 110 17.26 7.92 16.58
N ASP A 111 17.37 7.70 15.27
CA ASP A 111 16.49 8.26 14.24
C ASP A 111 15.02 7.88 14.46
N ASN A 112 14.80 6.61 14.78
CA ASN A 112 13.48 6.09 15.12
C ASN A 112 12.91 6.83 16.33
N ARG A 113 13.70 6.99 17.40
CA ARG A 113 13.28 7.75 18.59
C ARG A 113 13.01 9.22 18.28
N THR A 114 13.86 9.86 17.49
CA THR A 114 13.71 11.27 17.07
C THR A 114 12.39 11.45 16.32
N LEU A 115 12.09 10.60 15.34
CA LEU A 115 10.87 10.72 14.54
C LEU A 115 9.61 10.43 15.35
N TRP A 116 9.65 9.43 16.25
CA TRP A 116 8.54 9.15 17.16
C TRP A 116 8.30 10.24 18.21
N SER A 117 9.36 10.96 18.60
CA SER A 117 9.28 12.06 19.56
C SER A 117 8.82 13.36 18.92
N ASP A 118 8.98 13.50 17.60
CA ASP A 118 8.40 14.61 16.85
C ASP A 118 6.87 14.51 16.84
N ARG A 119 6.22 15.65 17.03
CA ARG A 119 4.77 15.71 17.17
C ARG A 119 4.04 15.31 15.89
N LEU A 120 4.46 15.83 14.74
CA LEU A 120 3.79 15.56 13.47
C LEU A 120 4.31 14.27 12.83
N GLY A 121 5.62 14.02 12.94
CA GLY A 121 6.30 12.80 12.53
C GLY A 121 5.75 11.57 13.25
N GLY A 122 5.69 11.59 14.58
CA GLY A 122 5.17 10.48 15.38
C GLY A 122 3.67 10.24 15.19
N LEU A 123 2.87 11.31 15.04
CA LEU A 123 1.46 11.20 14.65
C LEU A 123 1.33 10.49 13.30
N SER A 124 2.11 10.94 12.31
CA SER A 124 2.03 10.41 10.97
C SER A 124 2.49 8.95 10.89
N LEU A 125 3.60 8.64 11.56
CA LEU A 125 4.14 7.30 11.65
C LEU A 125 3.17 6.33 12.32
N ALA A 126 2.47 6.75 13.37
CA ALA A 126 1.44 5.93 14.02
C ALA A 126 0.28 5.62 13.06
N VAL A 127 -0.21 6.65 12.36
CA VAL A 127 -1.36 6.50 11.44
C VAL A 127 -0.99 5.62 10.24
N THR A 128 0.17 5.83 9.61
CA THR A 128 0.57 5.04 8.44
C THR A 128 0.91 3.60 8.85
N THR A 129 1.55 3.39 10.00
CA THR A 129 1.81 2.04 10.54
C THR A 129 0.51 1.27 10.79
N LEU A 130 -0.48 1.92 11.42
CA LEU A 130 -1.80 1.31 11.63
C LEU A 130 -2.49 1.02 10.29
N PHE A 131 -2.46 1.97 9.35
CA PHE A 131 -3.09 1.82 8.05
C PHE A 131 -2.55 0.63 7.27
N TRP A 132 -1.22 0.52 7.14
CA TRP A 132 -0.60 -0.60 6.42
C TRP A 132 -0.83 -1.93 7.14
N GLY A 133 -0.79 -1.95 8.47
CA GLY A 133 -1.12 -3.15 9.24
C GLY A 133 -2.57 -3.61 9.06
N VAL A 134 -3.53 -2.69 9.02
CA VAL A 134 -4.93 -2.99 8.66
C VAL A 134 -5.02 -3.50 7.23
N GLY A 135 -4.35 -2.82 6.28
CA GLY A 135 -4.31 -3.21 4.88
C GLY A 135 -3.81 -4.65 4.68
N ALA A 136 -2.75 -5.04 5.40
CA ALA A 136 -2.22 -6.41 5.37
C ALA A 136 -3.26 -7.44 5.85
N ILE A 137 -4.03 -7.15 6.90
CA ILE A 137 -5.13 -8.03 7.33
C ILE A 137 -6.24 -8.07 6.27
N LEU A 138 -6.66 -6.90 5.77
CA LEU A 138 -7.81 -6.79 4.84
C LEU A 138 -7.60 -7.60 3.54
N GLN A 139 -6.38 -7.72 3.03
CA GLN A 139 -6.07 -8.55 1.86
C GLN A 139 -6.55 -10.00 2.01
N PHE A 140 -6.35 -10.59 3.20
CA PHE A 140 -6.78 -11.96 3.49
C PHE A 140 -8.20 -12.02 4.04
N ALA A 141 -8.55 -11.07 4.90
CA ALA A 141 -9.83 -11.04 5.57
C ALA A 141 -10.99 -10.84 4.59
N VAL A 142 -10.83 -9.99 3.56
CA VAL A 142 -11.86 -9.78 2.52
C VAL A 142 -12.12 -11.05 1.72
N LEU A 143 -11.08 -11.81 1.36
CA LEU A 143 -11.25 -13.08 0.65
C LEU A 143 -12.03 -14.09 1.49
N ARG A 144 -11.60 -14.29 2.74
CA ARG A 144 -12.24 -15.22 3.68
C ARG A 144 -13.67 -14.79 3.99
N TRP A 145 -13.91 -13.51 4.21
CA TRP A 145 -15.24 -12.96 4.44
C TRP A 145 -16.16 -13.16 3.25
N ALA A 146 -15.70 -12.89 2.02
CA ALA A 146 -16.49 -13.08 0.81
C ALA A 146 -16.88 -14.56 0.59
N GLN A 147 -15.98 -15.50 0.88
CA GLN A 147 -16.29 -16.93 0.77
C GLN A 147 -17.27 -17.41 1.84
N THR A 148 -17.20 -16.88 3.06
CA THR A 148 -17.98 -17.37 4.21
C THR A 148 -19.34 -16.67 4.36
N VAL A 149 -19.39 -15.35 4.13
CA VAL A 149 -20.61 -14.55 4.31
C VAL A 149 -21.37 -14.39 3.01
N LEU A 150 -20.67 -14.05 1.92
CA LEU A 150 -21.30 -13.85 0.60
C LEU A 150 -21.40 -15.14 -0.22
N GLN A 151 -20.79 -16.24 0.26
CA GLN A 151 -20.75 -17.54 -0.43
C GLN A 151 -20.18 -17.44 -1.86
N LEU A 152 -19.26 -16.49 -2.08
CA LEU A 152 -18.67 -16.27 -3.39
C LEU A 152 -17.50 -17.24 -3.63
N PRO A 153 -17.33 -17.76 -4.85
CA PRO A 153 -16.14 -18.50 -5.21
C PRO A 153 -14.90 -17.59 -5.16
N LEU A 154 -13.71 -18.18 -5.00
CA LEU A 154 -12.45 -17.45 -4.83
C LEU A 154 -12.18 -16.44 -5.97
N SER A 155 -12.53 -16.81 -7.20
CA SER A 155 -12.39 -15.93 -8.37
C SER A 155 -13.20 -14.64 -8.27
N GLN A 156 -14.43 -14.72 -7.75
CA GLN A 156 -15.29 -13.55 -7.53
C GLN A 156 -14.88 -12.78 -6.26
N ALA A 157 -14.47 -13.48 -5.20
CA ALA A 157 -13.92 -12.86 -4.00
C ALA A 157 -12.67 -12.02 -4.31
N ALA A 158 -11.82 -12.46 -5.24
CA ALA A 158 -10.65 -11.71 -5.69
C ALA A 158 -11.04 -10.37 -6.36
N LEU A 159 -12.18 -10.30 -7.06
CA LEU A 159 -12.66 -9.05 -7.66
C LEU A 159 -12.99 -7.98 -6.60
N LEU A 160 -13.39 -8.38 -5.40
CA LEU A 160 -13.67 -7.48 -4.29
C LEU A 160 -12.41 -6.77 -3.77
N GLN A 161 -11.24 -7.41 -3.87
CA GLN A 161 -9.97 -6.72 -3.60
C GLN A 161 -9.69 -5.64 -4.67
N GLY A 162 -10.04 -5.92 -5.92
CA GLY A 162 -10.01 -4.92 -6.99
C GLY A 162 -10.90 -3.71 -6.70
N ALA A 163 -12.07 -3.93 -6.09
CA ALA A 163 -12.97 -2.84 -5.69
C ALA A 163 -12.34 -1.91 -4.65
N VAL A 164 -11.67 -2.47 -3.63
CA VAL A 164 -10.90 -1.68 -2.65
C VAL A 164 -9.83 -0.86 -3.35
N ALA A 165 -9.08 -1.47 -4.26
CA ALA A 165 -8.01 -0.80 -5.00
C ALA A 165 -8.53 0.36 -5.88
N VAL A 166 -9.67 0.18 -6.57
CA VAL A 166 -10.35 1.27 -7.29
C VAL A 166 -10.72 2.40 -6.34
N GLY A 167 -11.28 2.05 -5.17
CA GLY A 167 -11.52 3.02 -4.09
C GLY A 167 -10.27 3.80 -3.73
N VAL A 168 -9.15 3.11 -3.46
CA VAL A 168 -7.87 3.74 -3.09
C VAL A 168 -7.42 4.73 -4.18
N VAL A 169 -7.51 4.37 -5.45
CA VAL A 169 -7.18 5.27 -6.58
C VAL A 169 -8.05 6.53 -6.57
N LEU A 170 -9.36 6.38 -6.35
CA LEU A 170 -10.28 7.53 -6.24
C LEU A 170 -9.92 8.42 -5.05
N GLY A 171 -9.72 7.82 -3.87
CA GLY A 171 -9.34 8.53 -2.65
C GLY A 171 -8.01 9.28 -2.78
N ALA A 172 -6.99 8.60 -3.32
CA ALA A 172 -5.68 9.18 -3.59
C ALA A 172 -5.76 10.32 -4.61
N SER A 173 -6.57 10.18 -5.65
CA SER A 173 -6.80 11.23 -6.66
C SER A 173 -7.41 12.48 -6.04
N VAL A 174 -8.40 12.31 -5.16
CA VAL A 174 -9.01 13.43 -4.42
C VAL A 174 -8.00 14.04 -3.46
N ALA A 175 -7.25 13.22 -2.71
CA ALA A 175 -6.19 13.69 -1.81
C ALA A 175 -5.18 14.59 -2.53
N GLY A 176 -4.63 14.12 -3.66
CA GLY A 176 -3.60 14.82 -4.42
C GLY A 176 -4.05 16.13 -5.05
N ARG A 177 -5.35 16.27 -5.37
CA ARG A 177 -5.90 17.47 -6.02
C ARG A 177 -6.46 18.49 -5.03
N CYS A 178 -7.09 18.01 -3.95
CA CYS A 178 -7.88 18.85 -3.06
C CYS A 178 -7.16 19.20 -1.77
N PHE A 179 -6.14 18.43 -1.35
CA PHE A 179 -5.54 18.58 -0.03
C PHE A 179 -4.07 19.01 -0.09
N ARG A 180 -3.72 19.92 0.82
CA ARG A 180 -2.35 20.38 1.02
C ARG A 180 -1.73 19.69 2.23
N LEU A 181 -0.40 19.63 2.26
CA LEU A 181 0.37 19.00 3.34
C LEU A 181 -0.03 19.50 4.73
N ALA A 182 -0.24 20.82 4.88
CA ALA A 182 -0.63 21.45 6.16
C ALA A 182 -2.00 20.99 6.68
N GLN A 183 -2.83 20.37 5.83
CA GLN A 183 -4.14 19.85 6.19
C GLN A 183 -4.12 18.37 6.59
N ALA A 184 -2.99 17.67 6.47
CA ALA A 184 -2.89 16.24 6.78
C ALA A 184 -3.42 15.88 8.18
N PRO A 185 -3.11 16.61 9.28
CA PRO A 185 -3.69 16.30 10.59
C PRO A 185 -5.21 16.47 10.68
N ARG A 186 -5.84 17.21 9.76
CA ARG A 186 -7.31 17.33 9.69
C ARG A 186 -7.98 16.09 9.10
N MET A 187 -7.21 15.16 8.53
CA MET A 187 -7.70 13.92 7.93
C MET A 187 -7.87 12.79 8.95
N LEU A 188 -7.39 12.94 10.19
CA LEU A 188 -7.54 11.92 11.23
C LEU A 188 -8.98 11.40 11.45
N PRO A 189 -10.05 12.22 11.36
CA PRO A 189 -11.42 11.71 11.43
C PRO A 189 -11.74 10.64 10.39
N LEU A 190 -11.08 10.68 9.22
CA LEU A 190 -11.23 9.64 8.18
C LEU A 190 -10.69 8.29 8.64
N GLY A 191 -9.72 8.24 9.56
CA GLY A 191 -9.27 6.98 10.14
C GLY A 191 -10.29 6.37 11.09
N ILE A 192 -11.04 7.19 11.84
CA ILE A 192 -12.18 6.70 12.62
C ILE A 192 -13.25 6.16 11.66
N ALA A 193 -13.59 6.94 10.63
CA ALA A 193 -14.55 6.52 9.60
C ALA A 193 -14.11 5.21 8.94
N LEU A 194 -12.82 5.05 8.61
CA LEU A 194 -12.27 3.83 8.03
C LEU A 194 -12.50 2.61 8.96
N GLY A 195 -12.19 2.72 10.24
CA GLY A 195 -12.44 1.66 11.21
C GLY A 195 -13.92 1.28 11.31
N LEU A 196 -14.80 2.27 11.37
CA LEU A 196 -16.25 2.05 11.38
C LEU A 196 -16.75 1.41 10.08
N LEU A 197 -16.26 1.86 8.93
CA LEU A 197 -16.62 1.29 7.63
C LEU A 197 -16.20 -0.18 7.51
N ILE A 198 -15.02 -0.56 8.02
CA ILE A 198 -14.57 -1.96 8.07
C ILE A 198 -15.54 -2.81 8.91
N ALA A 199 -15.93 -2.31 10.09
CA ALA A 199 -16.88 -3.02 10.95
C ALA A 199 -18.28 -3.14 10.30
N LEU A 200 -18.76 -2.09 9.64
CA LEU A 200 -20.03 -2.09 8.91
C LEU A 200 -19.99 -3.04 7.71
N ALA A 201 -18.88 -3.05 6.95
CA ALA A 201 -18.70 -3.92 5.81
C ALA A 201 -18.82 -5.41 6.19
N ALA A 202 -18.35 -5.79 7.37
CA ALA A 202 -18.42 -7.17 7.85
C ALA A 202 -19.85 -7.72 7.93
N GLY A 203 -20.85 -6.86 8.17
CA GLY A 203 -22.27 -7.23 8.26
C GLY A 203 -23.01 -7.22 6.92
N VAL A 204 -22.36 -6.85 5.83
CA VAL A 204 -23.00 -6.77 4.51
C VAL A 204 -23.12 -8.15 3.88
N ALA A 205 -24.34 -8.56 3.52
CA ALA A 205 -24.61 -9.87 2.93
C ALA A 205 -24.92 -9.84 1.42
N SER A 206 -25.05 -8.66 0.80
CA SER A 206 -25.32 -8.55 -0.64
C SER A 206 -24.04 -8.18 -1.42
N PRO A 207 -23.71 -8.92 -2.51
CA PRO A 207 -22.49 -8.64 -3.29
C PRO A 207 -22.42 -7.22 -3.85
N GLY A 208 -23.56 -6.64 -4.28
CA GLY A 208 -23.61 -5.27 -4.78
C GLY A 208 -23.30 -4.22 -3.71
N ALA A 209 -23.88 -4.38 -2.50
CA ALA A 209 -23.57 -3.47 -1.40
C ALA A 209 -22.14 -3.69 -0.87
N ALA A 210 -21.64 -4.93 -0.90
CA ALA A 210 -20.26 -5.26 -0.56
C ALA A 210 -19.28 -4.52 -1.49
N LEU A 211 -19.54 -4.55 -2.80
CA LEU A 211 -18.74 -3.83 -3.78
C LEU A 211 -18.70 -2.33 -3.49
N ALA A 212 -19.87 -1.70 -3.30
CA ALA A 212 -19.98 -0.28 -3.01
C ALA A 212 -19.27 0.09 -1.68
N MET A 213 -19.44 -0.73 -0.65
CA MET A 213 -18.81 -0.53 0.66
C MET A 213 -17.28 -0.66 0.57
N LEU A 214 -16.76 -1.62 -0.17
CA LEU A 214 -15.31 -1.82 -0.33
C LEU A 214 -14.66 -0.72 -1.17
N VAL A 215 -15.35 -0.20 -2.20
CA VAL A 215 -14.91 1.02 -2.90
C VAL A 215 -14.86 2.19 -1.93
N LEU A 216 -15.87 2.36 -1.06
CA LEU A 216 -15.88 3.43 -0.08
C LEU A 216 -14.77 3.29 0.97
N VAL A 217 -14.54 2.08 1.50
CA VAL A 217 -13.42 1.77 2.40
C VAL A 217 -12.09 2.13 1.73
N GLY A 218 -11.89 1.72 0.48
CA GLY A 218 -10.71 2.07 -0.30
C GLY A 218 -10.56 3.58 -0.48
N ALA A 219 -11.63 4.29 -0.82
CA ALA A 219 -11.61 5.74 -1.03
C ALA A 219 -11.27 6.52 0.23
N VAL A 220 -11.88 6.17 1.37
CA VAL A 220 -11.54 6.76 2.66
C VAL A 220 -10.10 6.44 3.05
N GLY A 221 -9.64 5.21 2.78
CA GLY A 221 -8.27 4.79 3.01
C GLY A 221 -7.25 5.57 2.19
N GLY A 222 -7.46 5.70 0.88
CA GLY A 222 -6.61 6.48 -0.02
C GLY A 222 -6.58 7.98 0.36
N LEU A 223 -7.73 8.53 0.74
CA LEU A 223 -7.85 9.92 1.18
C LEU A 223 -7.10 10.21 2.49
N LEU A 224 -7.01 9.21 3.37
CA LEU A 224 -6.28 9.29 4.63
C LEU A 224 -4.78 9.06 4.43
N VAL A 225 -4.38 7.98 3.77
CA VAL A 225 -2.97 7.53 3.76
C VAL A 225 -2.07 8.47 2.97
N VAL A 226 -2.56 9.03 1.86
CA VAL A 226 -1.72 9.86 0.96
C VAL A 226 -1.22 11.14 1.64
N PRO A 227 -2.07 11.97 2.28
CA PRO A 227 -1.59 13.15 3.00
C PRO A 227 -0.70 12.80 4.19
N MET A 228 -0.97 11.68 4.88
CA MET A 228 -0.16 11.23 6.01
C MET A 228 1.22 10.75 5.54
N ASN A 229 1.31 9.97 4.46
CA ASN A 229 2.60 9.60 3.87
C ASN A 229 3.42 10.84 3.48
N ALA A 230 2.78 11.83 2.86
CA ALA A 230 3.45 13.09 2.50
C ALA A 230 3.92 13.85 3.76
N LEU A 231 3.11 13.89 4.82
CA LEU A 231 3.48 14.52 6.09
C LEU A 231 4.69 13.84 6.73
N LEU A 232 4.68 12.51 6.78
CA LEU A 232 5.77 11.71 7.32
C LEU A 232 7.06 11.90 6.52
N GLN A 233 6.97 11.93 5.19
CA GLN A 233 8.12 12.19 4.31
C GLN A 233 8.70 13.58 4.54
N HIS A 234 7.85 14.61 4.59
CA HIS A 234 8.32 15.97 4.82
C HIS A 234 8.98 16.13 6.19
N GLN A 235 8.30 15.72 7.27
CA GLN A 235 8.84 15.83 8.63
C GLN A 235 10.07 14.96 8.82
N GLY A 236 10.03 13.72 8.31
CA GLY A 236 11.16 12.80 8.37
C GLY A 236 12.39 13.34 7.64
N HIS A 237 12.21 13.95 6.46
CA HIS A 237 13.31 14.58 5.74
C HIS A 237 13.86 15.81 6.46
N THR A 238 13.00 16.65 7.06
CA THR A 238 13.43 17.83 7.81
C THR A 238 14.19 17.47 9.08
N LEU A 239 13.79 16.40 9.78
CA LEU A 239 14.44 15.96 11.03
C LEU A 239 15.67 15.08 10.80
N LEU A 240 15.71 14.35 9.69
CA LEU A 240 16.72 13.34 9.38
C LEU A 240 17.31 13.61 7.98
N SER A 241 17.35 12.57 7.14
CA SER A 241 17.60 12.67 5.70
C SER A 241 16.52 11.89 4.95
N ALA A 242 16.43 12.08 3.63
CA ALA A 242 15.47 11.35 2.81
C ALA A 242 15.64 9.82 2.95
N GLY A 243 16.88 9.31 2.93
CA GLY A 243 17.13 7.87 3.11
C GLY A 243 16.82 7.37 4.52
N ARG A 244 17.25 8.09 5.56
CA ARG A 244 17.08 7.68 6.96
C ARG A 244 15.62 7.69 7.40
N SER A 245 14.86 8.71 6.98
CA SER A 245 13.43 8.79 7.26
C SER A 245 12.63 7.65 6.62
N ILE A 246 12.91 7.32 5.36
CA ILE A 246 12.27 6.18 4.68
C ILE A 246 12.63 4.86 5.35
N ALA A 247 13.87 4.69 5.82
CA ALA A 247 14.23 3.50 6.58
C ALA A 247 13.42 3.36 7.88
N VAL A 248 13.28 4.46 8.65
CA VAL A 248 12.46 4.47 9.88
C VAL A 248 11.00 4.17 9.56
N GLN A 249 10.44 4.83 8.54
CA GLN A 249 9.07 4.62 8.10
C GLN A 249 8.84 3.15 7.73
N SER A 250 9.64 2.62 6.79
CA SER A 250 9.50 1.24 6.32
C SER A 250 9.69 0.22 7.45
N TYR A 251 10.58 0.46 8.40
CA TYR A 251 10.73 -0.44 9.54
C TYR A 251 9.46 -0.51 10.39
N ASN A 252 8.90 0.65 10.79
CA ASN A 252 7.71 0.67 11.64
C ASN A 252 6.50 0.12 10.91
N GLU A 253 6.30 0.49 9.65
CA GLU A 253 5.18 0.01 8.83
C GLU A 253 5.26 -1.51 8.62
N ASN A 254 6.44 -2.06 8.28
CA ASN A 254 6.61 -3.51 8.14
C ASN A 254 6.48 -4.26 9.46
N LEU A 255 7.01 -3.71 10.56
CA LEU A 255 6.83 -4.28 11.89
C LEU A 255 5.34 -4.31 12.27
N GLY A 256 4.62 -3.21 12.04
CA GLY A 256 3.17 -3.13 12.25
C GLY A 256 2.39 -4.14 11.42
N MET A 257 2.71 -4.26 10.12
CA MET A 257 2.14 -5.31 9.26
C MET A 257 2.41 -6.71 9.80
N GLY A 258 3.65 -7.00 10.21
CA GLY A 258 4.01 -8.30 10.77
C GLY A 258 3.26 -8.62 12.06
N LEU A 259 3.16 -7.67 12.98
CA LEU A 259 2.44 -7.85 14.25
C LEU A 259 0.93 -8.04 14.05
N MET A 260 0.32 -7.23 13.17
CA MET A 260 -1.10 -7.30 12.88
C MET A 260 -1.46 -8.58 12.12
N LEU A 261 -0.65 -8.95 11.11
CA LEU A 261 -0.85 -10.19 10.36
C LEU A 261 -0.59 -11.42 11.23
N GLY A 262 0.42 -11.39 12.10
CA GLY A 262 0.67 -12.46 13.08
C GLY A 262 -0.49 -12.63 14.06
N SER A 263 -1.08 -11.52 14.53
CA SER A 263 -2.28 -11.53 15.37
C SER A 263 -3.49 -12.11 14.63
N TYR A 264 -3.68 -11.72 13.36
CA TYR A 264 -4.73 -12.29 12.51
C TYR A 264 -4.56 -13.79 12.28
N ALA A 265 -3.33 -14.24 12.03
CA ALA A 265 -3.01 -15.65 11.86
C ALA A 265 -3.30 -16.45 13.13
N LEU A 266 -2.90 -15.93 14.31
CA LEU A 266 -3.21 -16.55 15.60
C LEU A 266 -4.73 -16.66 15.84
N LEU A 267 -5.48 -15.57 15.64
CA LEU A 267 -6.94 -15.59 15.81
C LEU A 267 -7.62 -16.55 14.82
N THR A 268 -7.08 -16.66 13.60
CA THR A 268 -7.56 -17.63 12.61
C THR A 268 -7.24 -19.07 13.02
N ALA A 269 -6.07 -19.33 13.61
CA ALA A 269 -5.70 -20.64 14.14
C ALA A 269 -6.55 -21.05 15.36
N LEU A 270 -7.12 -20.08 16.08
CA LEU A 270 -8.09 -20.28 17.15
C LEU A 270 -9.55 -20.39 16.63
N ASP A 271 -9.74 -20.56 15.32
CA ASP A 271 -11.05 -20.67 14.66
C ASP A 271 -11.99 -19.48 14.93
N THR A 272 -11.43 -18.29 15.20
CA THR A 272 -12.23 -17.09 15.46
C THR A 272 -13.06 -16.74 14.21
N PRO A 273 -14.40 -16.60 14.31
CA PRO A 273 -15.23 -16.25 13.16
C PRO A 273 -14.86 -14.89 12.56
N ILE A 274 -14.97 -14.77 11.22
CA ILE A 274 -14.44 -13.62 10.49
C ILE A 274 -15.22 -12.32 10.77
N VAL A 275 -16.53 -12.38 11.01
CA VAL A 275 -17.35 -11.19 11.27
C VAL A 275 -16.99 -10.53 12.61
N PRO A 276 -16.96 -11.24 13.76
CA PRO A 276 -16.44 -10.70 15.01
C PRO A 276 -15.01 -10.17 14.91
N LEU A 277 -14.14 -10.86 14.14
CA LEU A 277 -12.77 -10.41 13.91
C LEU A 277 -12.74 -9.04 13.22
N LEU A 278 -13.53 -8.86 12.15
CA LEU A 278 -13.61 -7.58 11.44
C LEU A 278 -14.27 -6.47 12.27
N TRP A 279 -15.26 -6.79 13.12
CA TRP A 279 -15.81 -5.86 14.10
C TRP A 279 -14.75 -5.41 15.11
N GLY A 280 -13.98 -6.35 15.66
CA GLY A 280 -12.89 -6.08 16.59
C GLY A 280 -11.80 -5.23 15.94
N LEU A 281 -11.39 -5.56 14.71
CA LEU A 281 -10.42 -4.79 13.94
C LEU A 281 -10.91 -3.36 13.69
N GLY A 282 -12.13 -3.20 13.16
CA GLY A 282 -12.71 -1.89 12.88
C GLY A 282 -12.87 -1.02 14.14
N GLY A 283 -13.33 -1.63 15.23
CA GLY A 283 -13.44 -0.98 16.54
C GLY A 283 -12.07 -0.56 17.09
N LEU A 284 -11.06 -1.43 17.03
CA LEU A 284 -9.70 -1.12 17.45
C LEU A 284 -9.13 0.07 16.66
N VAL A 285 -9.28 0.06 15.34
CA VAL A 285 -8.84 1.16 14.47
C VAL A 285 -9.54 2.47 14.85
N ALA A 286 -10.86 2.44 15.02
CA ALA A 286 -11.62 3.62 15.39
C ALA A 286 -11.18 4.20 16.75
N VAL A 287 -10.96 3.34 17.75
CA VAL A 287 -10.49 3.74 19.09
C VAL A 287 -9.08 4.30 19.04
N LEU A 288 -8.14 3.64 18.36
CA LEU A 288 -6.76 4.11 18.23
C LEU A 288 -6.70 5.45 17.50
N MET A 289 -7.45 5.61 16.42
CA MET A 289 -7.53 6.88 15.69
C MET A 289 -8.14 8.00 16.54
N ALA A 290 -9.19 7.70 17.32
CA ALA A 290 -9.75 8.66 18.28
C ALA A 290 -8.76 9.05 19.38
N ALA A 291 -7.95 8.10 19.87
CA ALA A 291 -6.90 8.37 20.85
C ALA A 291 -5.79 9.26 20.27
N LEU A 292 -5.37 8.99 19.02
CA LEU A 292 -4.40 9.82 18.29
C LEU A 292 -4.91 11.25 18.06
N MET A 293 -6.21 11.42 17.80
CA MET A 293 -6.83 12.75 17.66
C MET A 293 -6.85 13.55 18.97
N ARG A 294 -6.96 12.86 20.11
CA ARG A 294 -6.99 13.49 21.45
C ARG A 294 -5.62 13.80 22.01
N ARG A 295 -4.53 13.30 21.39
CA ARG A 295 -3.17 13.66 21.84
C ARG A 295 -3.02 15.18 21.80
N PRO A 296 -2.57 15.79 22.92
CA PRO A 296 -2.43 17.23 22.99
C PRO A 296 -1.55 17.71 21.84
N ARG A 297 -2.02 18.80 21.23
CA ARG A 297 -1.37 19.53 20.18
C ARG A 297 -0.15 20.26 20.77
#